data_AF-A0A924Y676-F1
#
_entry.id   AF-A0A924Y676-F1
#
_cell.length_a   1.000
_cell.length_b   1.000
_cell.length_c   1.000
_cell.angle_alpha   90.00
_cell.angle_beta   90.00
_cell.angle_gamma   90.00
#
_symmetry.space_group_name_H-M   'P 1'
#
loop_
_entity.id
_entity.type
_entity.pdbx_description
1 polymer ?
#
loop_
_entity_poly.entity_id
_entity_poly.type
_entity_poly.pdbx_seq_one_letter_code
_entity_poly.pdbx_strand_id
1 'polypeptide(L)'
;MTEMTLVMEPNSSPLGTHEELASSLEELLHRYLNLLAEERAGPWAKAEEDVVRRARTALTNAGHPPVLGHETTAHLDYALLDGS
;
A
#
# COMPACT_ATOMS: atom_id res chain seq x y z
N MET A 1 28.61 45.24 16.93
CA MET A 1 28.37 43.85 17.30
C MET A 1 27.00 43.81 17.94
N THR A 2 25.99 43.30 17.23
CA THR A 2 24.68 43.00 17.81
C THR A 2 24.19 41.73 17.12
N GLU A 3 23.75 40.79 17.95
CA GLU A 3 23.58 39.37 17.67
C GLU A 3 22.45 39.04 16.69
N MET A 4 22.65 37.88 16.07
CA MET A 4 21.76 37.14 15.20
C MET A 4 20.46 36.75 15.92
N THR A 5 19.33 36.85 15.23
CA THR A 5 18.23 35.92 15.45
C THR A 5 17.58 35.62 14.10
N LEU A 6 18.22 34.72 13.36
CA LEU A 6 17.64 34.09 12.19
C LEU A 6 16.61 33.07 12.73
N VAL A 7 15.33 33.44 12.71
CA VAL A 7 14.24 32.50 13.00
C VAL A 7 14.08 31.61 11.76
N MET A 8 14.91 30.57 11.69
CA MET A 8 14.54 29.36 10.97
C MET A 8 13.74 28.53 11.95
N GLU A 9 12.48 28.21 11.65
CA GLU A 9 12.04 26.81 11.66
C GLU A 9 10.88 26.60 10.67
N PRO A 10 10.84 25.40 10.06
CA PRO A 10 10.14 25.12 8.82
C PRO A 10 8.73 24.59 9.12
N ASN A 11 7.69 25.22 8.58
CA ASN A 11 6.37 24.60 8.60
C ASN A 11 6.18 23.72 7.36
N SER A 12 7.08 22.75 7.20
CA SER A 12 6.87 21.64 6.28
C SER A 12 5.78 20.77 6.86
N SER A 13 4.58 20.88 6.29
CA SER A 13 3.45 20.01 6.64
C SER A 13 3.83 18.56 6.37
N PRO A 14 3.88 17.67 7.38
CA PRO A 14 4.24 16.26 7.18
C PRO A 14 3.09 15.42 6.63
N LEU A 15 1.92 16.00 6.35
CA LEU A 15 0.74 15.24 5.92
C LEU A 15 0.71 14.97 4.39
N GLY A 16 1.26 15.87 3.58
CA GLY A 16 1.22 15.73 2.11
C GLY A 16 2.02 14.53 1.58
N THR A 17 3.15 14.21 2.21
CA THR A 17 4.01 13.11 1.75
C THR A 17 3.44 11.74 2.08
N HIS A 18 2.71 11.60 3.19
CA HIS A 18 2.13 10.33 3.61
C HIS A 18 0.91 9.95 2.77
N GLU A 19 0.05 10.92 2.42
CA GLU A 19 -1.10 10.69 1.53
C GLU A 19 -0.66 10.44 0.08
N GLU A 20 0.34 11.18 -0.42
CA GLU A 20 0.92 10.93 -1.75
C GLU A 20 1.59 9.56 -1.85
N LEU A 21 2.30 9.14 -0.79
CA LEU A 21 2.92 7.82 -0.73
C LEU A 21 1.86 6.71 -0.69
N ALA A 22 0.80 6.87 0.10
CA ALA A 22 -0.29 5.91 0.18
C ALA A 22 -1.00 5.78 -1.18
N SER A 23 -1.32 6.90 -1.82
CA SER A 23 -1.94 6.92 -3.15
C SER A 23 -1.04 6.24 -4.20
N SER A 24 0.27 6.51 -4.16
CA SER A 24 1.24 5.87 -5.07
C SER A 24 1.34 4.36 -4.86
N LEU A 25 1.28 3.91 -3.60
CA LEU A 25 1.32 2.50 -3.25
C LEU A 25 0.02 1.77 -3.65
N GLU A 26 -1.12 2.43 -3.51
CA GLU A 26 -2.42 1.92 -3.97
C GLU A 26 -2.41 1.74 -5.50
N GLU A 27 -1.96 2.76 -6.25
CA GLU A 27 -1.88 2.67 -7.71
C GLU A 27 -0.96 1.51 -8.16
N LEU A 28 0.19 1.36 -7.49
CA LEU A 28 1.13 0.28 -7.78
C LEU A 28 0.51 -1.10 -7.48
N LEU A 29 -0.26 -1.21 -6.40
CA LEU A 29 -0.99 -2.42 -6.06
C LEU A 29 -2.04 -2.77 -7.15
N HIS A 30 -2.83 -1.81 -7.62
CA HIS A 30 -3.80 -2.05 -8.69
C HIS A 30 -3.14 -2.47 -10.01
N ARG A 31 -2.03 -1.84 -10.39
CA ARG A 31 -1.28 -2.24 -11.59
C ARG A 31 -0.75 -3.67 -11.49
N TYR A 32 -0.23 -4.04 -10.32
CA TYR A 32 0.26 -5.38 -10.07
C TYR A 32 -0.84 -6.43 -10.17
N LEU A 33 -2.01 -6.15 -9.58
CA LEU A 33 -3.18 -7.02 -9.67
C LEU A 33 -3.67 -7.19 -11.11
N ASN A 34 -3.69 -6.12 -11.90
CA ASN A 34 -4.09 -6.18 -13.30
C ASN A 34 -3.11 -7.02 -14.14
N LEU A 35 -1.80 -6.85 -13.91
CA LEU A 35 -0.78 -7.65 -14.58
C LEU A 35 -0.87 -9.13 -14.21
N LEU A 36 -1.12 -9.44 -12.93
CA LEU A 36 -1.37 -10.82 -12.49
C LEU A 36 -2.61 -11.43 -13.17
N ALA A 37 -3.68 -10.65 -13.32
CA ALA A 37 -4.90 -11.10 -13.99
C ALA A 37 -4.70 -11.33 -15.50
N GLU A 38 -3.86 -10.51 -16.16
CA GLU A 38 -3.56 -10.64 -17.59
C GLU A 38 -2.59 -11.78 -17.90
N GLU A 39 -1.53 -11.96 -17.09
CA GLU A 39 -0.49 -12.96 -17.35
C GLU A 39 -0.86 -14.38 -16.90
N ARG A 40 -1.80 -14.53 -15.95
CA ARG A 40 -2.09 -15.83 -15.35
C ARG A 40 -3.56 -16.23 -15.38
N ALA A 41 -3.81 -17.36 -16.04
CA ALA A 41 -4.97 -18.22 -15.79
C ALA A 41 -4.59 -19.28 -14.74
N GLY A 42 -4.55 -18.91 -13.45
CA GLY A 42 -4.20 -19.86 -12.39
C GLY A 42 -4.06 -19.24 -11.00
N PRO A 43 -3.87 -20.07 -9.94
CA PRO A 43 -3.70 -19.58 -8.58
C PRO A 43 -2.45 -18.72 -8.45
N TRP A 44 -2.51 -17.69 -7.61
CA TRP A 44 -1.35 -16.86 -7.32
C TRP A 44 -0.26 -17.67 -6.64
N ALA A 45 0.99 -17.30 -6.90
CA ALA A 45 2.10 -17.82 -6.13
C ALA A 45 2.08 -17.17 -4.74
N LYS A 46 2.53 -17.92 -3.73
CA LYS A 46 2.62 -17.44 -2.34
C LYS A 46 3.35 -16.10 -2.19
N ALA A 47 4.36 -15.86 -3.03
CA ALA A 47 5.09 -14.58 -3.04
C ALA A 47 4.22 -13.41 -3.51
N GLU A 48 3.34 -13.63 -4.49
CA GLU A 48 2.42 -12.62 -5.04
C GLU A 48 1.34 -12.28 -4.00
N GLU A 49 0.77 -13.31 -3.36
CA GLU A 49 -0.17 -13.13 -2.24
C GLU A 49 0.46 -12.36 -1.07
N ASP A 50 1.70 -12.70 -0.69
CA ASP A 50 2.42 -12.01 0.39
C ASP A 50 2.65 -10.52 0.08
N VAL A 51 2.99 -10.19 -1.17
CA VAL A 51 3.16 -8.80 -1.62
C VAL A 51 1.85 -8.04 -1.50
N VAL A 52 0.76 -8.58 -2.05
CA VAL A 52 -0.56 -7.94 -2.00
C VAL A 52 -1.04 -7.78 -0.55
N ARG A 53 -0.83 -8.79 0.30
CA ARG A 53 -1.21 -8.74 1.72
C ARG A 53 -0.42 -7.67 2.47
N ARG A 54 0.89 -7.57 2.25
CA ARG A 54 1.74 -6.54 2.88
C ARG A 54 1.35 -5.14 2.43
N ALA A 55 1.08 -4.95 1.14
CA ALA A 55 0.62 -3.67 0.61
C ALA A 55 -0.75 -3.26 1.22
N ARG A 56 -1.71 -4.20 1.26
CA ARG A 56 -3.02 -4.00 1.92
C ARG A 56 -2.87 -3.57 3.38
N THR A 57 -2.02 -4.25 4.14
CA THR A 57 -1.77 -3.92 5.55
C THR A 57 -1.09 -2.56 5.71
N ALA A 58 -0.09 -2.24 4.88
CA ALA A 58 0.61 -0.96 4.95
C ALA A 58 -0.35 0.21 4.66
N LEU A 59 -1.19 0.08 3.64
CA LEU A 59 -2.21 1.05 3.25
C LEU A 59 -3.29 1.21 4.34
N THR A 60 -3.77 0.11 4.91
CA THR A 60 -4.73 0.13 6.03
C THR A 60 -4.15 0.82 7.27
N ASN A 61 -2.91 0.51 7.63
CA ASN A 61 -2.22 1.14 8.76
C ASN A 61 -1.96 2.64 8.54
N ALA A 62 -1.83 3.06 7.28
CA ALA A 62 -1.72 4.46 6.91
C ALA A 62 -3.07 5.20 6.91
N GLY A 63 -4.19 4.50 7.16
CA GLY A 63 -5.54 5.10 7.11
C GLY A 63 -6.13 5.17 5.70
N HIS A 64 -5.51 4.49 4.72
CA HIS A 64 -5.93 4.45 3.32
C HIS A 64 -6.26 3.01 2.91
N PRO A 65 -7.33 2.39 3.44
CA PRO A 65 -7.65 1.00 3.10
C PRO A 65 -7.93 0.88 1.59
N PRO A 66 -7.18 0.04 0.84
CA PRO A 66 -7.33 -0.05 -0.60
C PRO A 66 -8.63 -0.73 -0.97
N VAL A 67 -9.29 -0.23 -2.02
CA VAL A 67 -10.47 -0.90 -2.59
C VAL A 67 -10.00 -2.04 -3.48
N LEU A 68 -10.07 -3.27 -2.96
CA LEU A 68 -9.73 -4.49 -3.69
C LEU A 68 -11.00 -5.16 -4.22
N GLY A 69 -10.90 -5.79 -5.39
CA GLY A 69 -11.99 -6.58 -5.96
C GLY A 69 -12.39 -7.75 -5.04
N HIS A 70 -13.66 -8.15 -5.06
CA HIS A 70 -14.16 -9.25 -4.22
C HIS A 70 -13.34 -10.54 -4.39
N GLU A 71 -12.93 -10.85 -5.61
CA GLU A 71 -12.13 -12.05 -5.90
C GLU A 71 -10.74 -11.98 -5.24
N THR A 72 -10.08 -10.83 -5.30
CA THR A 72 -8.80 -10.59 -4.63
C THR A 72 -8.93 -10.68 -3.12
N THR A 73 -9.94 -10.05 -2.55
CA THR A 73 -10.18 -10.09 -1.09
C THR A 73 -10.46 -11.53 -0.64
N ALA A 74 -11.33 -12.25 -1.35
CA ALA A 74 -11.61 -13.65 -1.06
C ALA A 74 -10.37 -14.53 -1.18
N HIS A 75 -9.52 -14.31 -2.19
CA HIS A 75 -8.27 -15.06 -2.38
C HIS A 75 -7.31 -14.85 -1.21
N LEU A 76 -7.14 -13.59 -0.76
CA LEU A 76 -6.26 -13.25 0.35
C LEU A 76 -6.77 -13.76 1.71
N ASP A 77 -8.09 -13.81 1.90
CA ASP A 77 -8.71 -14.25 3.16
C ASP A 77 -8.87 -15.77 3.23
N TYR A 78 -8.97 -16.49 2.10
CA TYR A 78 -8.92 -17.95 2.07
C TYR A 78 -7.53 -18.51 2.43
N ALA A 79 -6.46 -17.84 2.00
CA ALA A 79 -5.08 -18.23 2.35
C ALA A 79 -4.79 -18.21 3.86
N LEU A 80 -5.61 -17.51 4.66
CA LEU A 80 -5.52 -17.50 6.13
C LEU A 80 -6.10 -18.77 6.78
N LEU A 81 -6.97 -19.51 6.08
CA LEU A 81 -7.64 -20.70 6.61
C LEU A 81 -6.92 -22.00 6.28
N ASP A 82 -6.08 -22.02 5.24
CA ASP A 82 -5.36 -23.23 4.77
C ASP A 82 -3.99 -23.43 5.45
N GLY A 83 -3.66 -22.61 6.45
CA GLY A 83 -2.40 -22.64 7.20
C GLY A 83 -2.46 -23.38 8.54
N SER A 84 -3.13 -24.54 8.62
CA SER A 84 -3.11 -25.45 9.79
C SER A 84 -2.38 -26.76 9.52
#